data_AF-A0A7S3YMK7-F1
#
_entry.id   AF-A0A7S3YMK7-F1
#
_cell.length_a   1.000
_cell.length_b   1.000
_cell.length_c   1.000
_cell.angle_alpha   90.00
_cell.angle_beta   90.00
_cell.angle_gamma   90.00
#
_symmetry.space_group_name_H-M   'P 1'
#
loop_
_entity.id
_entity.type
_entity.pdbx_description
1 polymer ?
#
loop_
_entity_poly.entity_id
_entity_poly.type
_entity_poly.pdbx_seq_one_letter_code
_entity_poly.pdbx_strand_id
1 'polypeptide(L)'
;MVGARVFSGDILVIKREGNAGVSTLLQGVIKLLVDLIGVILYSSIFAGTWIPLGHPGEAQDWFALCISLGVAASGVGSAVSLAIDRDNSLLVATVLSLCFAAFCGVYPRYKSLNNAQWFWDLFYSRWAAEATYTLYTAHLDEQGQDIQRGADEIGFTIGRFGFDLGIMWVLGFAYRVIALIVLEYEVHGGVDLSKLGRRFQHYCCFASKSKETK
;
A
#
# COMPACT_ATOMS: atom_id res chain seq x y z
N MET A 1 5.50 7.00 5.37
CA MET A 1 4.47 6.93 4.32
C MET A 1 3.92 8.31 4.04
N VAL A 2 4.16 8.86 2.85
CA VAL A 2 3.70 10.21 2.46
C VAL A 2 2.17 10.28 2.42
N GLY A 3 1.53 9.25 1.85
CA GLY A 3 0.07 9.12 1.75
C GLY A 3 -0.71 9.24 3.06
N ALA A 4 -0.13 8.82 4.19
CA ALA A 4 -0.83 8.78 5.49
C ALA A 4 -1.12 10.17 6.11
N ARG A 5 -0.49 11.23 5.58
CA ARG A 5 -0.68 12.62 6.02
C ARG A 5 -1.43 13.48 5.02
N VAL A 6 -1.74 12.96 3.83
CA VAL A 6 -2.31 13.73 2.72
C VAL A 6 -3.66 14.34 3.08
N PHE A 7 -4.54 13.58 3.72
CA PHE A 7 -5.85 14.09 4.13
C PHE A 7 -5.93 14.46 5.60
N SER A 8 -5.20 13.75 6.47
CA SER A 8 -5.34 13.92 7.92
C SER A 8 -4.89 15.30 8.43
N GLY A 9 -3.99 15.99 7.72
CA GLY A 9 -3.56 17.35 8.05
C GLY A 9 -4.57 18.45 7.69
N ASP A 10 -5.32 18.25 6.61
CA ASP A 10 -6.05 19.32 5.93
C ASP A 10 -7.55 19.07 5.82
N ILE A 11 -8.07 17.98 6.40
CA ILE A 11 -9.49 17.63 6.34
C ILE A 11 -10.40 18.76 6.83
N LEU A 12 -9.96 19.53 7.83
CA LEU A 12 -10.70 20.69 8.35
C LEU A 12 -10.80 21.82 7.33
N VAL A 13 -9.73 22.04 6.56
CA VAL A 13 -9.71 23.05 5.49
C VAL A 13 -10.62 22.62 4.35
N ILE A 14 -10.55 21.35 3.95
CA ILE A 14 -11.41 20.77 2.90
C ILE A 14 -12.89 20.89 3.29
N LYS A 15 -13.25 20.55 4.54
CA LYS A 15 -14.63 20.71 5.03
C LYS A 15 -15.09 22.16 5.03
N ARG A 16 -14.22 23.09 5.45
CA ARG A 16 -14.53 24.52 5.48
C ARG A 16 -14.77 25.06 4.07
N GLU A 17 -13.93 24.68 3.11
CA GLU A 17 -14.05 25.13 1.72
C GLU A 17 -15.21 24.45 0.98
N GLY A 18 -15.52 23.19 1.33
CA GLY A 18 -16.73 22.50 0.89
C GLY A 18 -18.00 23.24 1.31
N ASN A 19 -18.06 23.70 2.57
CA ASN A 19 -19.18 24.52 3.05
C ASN A 19 -19.27 25.90 2.37
N ALA A 20 -18.16 26.40 1.82
CA ALA A 20 -18.12 27.63 1.03
C ALA A 20 -18.50 27.42 -0.45
N GLY A 21 -18.84 26.19 -0.84
CA GLY A 21 -19.29 25.83 -2.20
C GLY A 21 -18.18 25.36 -3.14
N VAL A 22 -16.96 25.13 -2.65
CA VAL A 22 -15.87 24.56 -3.46
C VAL A 22 -16.04 23.05 -3.57
N SER A 23 -15.90 22.48 -4.76
CA SER A 23 -16.06 21.05 -4.99
C SER A 23 -15.00 20.22 -4.24
N THR A 24 -15.44 19.41 -3.27
CA THR A 24 -14.59 18.54 -2.44
C THR A 24 -13.85 17.49 -3.25
N LEU A 25 -14.50 16.86 -4.23
CA LEU A 25 -13.90 15.89 -5.14
C LEU A 25 -12.65 16.44 -5.85
N LEU A 26 -12.73 17.65 -6.38
CA LEU A 26 -11.62 18.27 -7.11
C LEU A 26 -10.42 18.50 -6.19
N GLN A 27 -10.67 18.97 -4.96
CA GLN A 27 -9.62 19.13 -3.96
C GLN A 27 -8.97 17.79 -3.61
N GLY A 28 -9.78 16.73 -3.46
CA GLY A 28 -9.29 15.37 -3.23
C GLY A 28 -8.40 14.86 -4.36
N VAL A 29 -8.85 14.99 -5.61
CA VAL A 29 -8.10 14.57 -6.80
C VAL A 29 -6.78 15.31 -6.93
N ILE A 30 -6.76 16.63 -6.74
CA ILE A 30 -5.53 17.43 -6.82
C ILE A 30 -4.53 16.94 -5.76
N LYS A 31 -4.97 16.71 -4.52
CA LYS A 31 -4.09 16.22 -3.45
C LYS A 31 -3.52 14.84 -3.75
N LEU A 32 -4.32 13.94 -4.30
CA LEU A 32 -3.85 12.61 -4.71
C LEU A 32 -2.82 12.68 -5.84
N LEU A 33 -2.99 13.61 -6.78
CA LEU A 33 -2.04 13.82 -7.88
C LEU A 33 -0.71 14.36 -7.36
N VAL A 34 -0.75 15.36 -6.48
CA VAL A 34 0.46 15.91 -5.84
C VAL A 34 1.18 14.85 -4.99
N ASP A 35 0.43 14.03 -4.23
CA ASP A 35 0.99 12.90 -3.48
C ASP A 35 1.65 11.88 -4.42
N LEU A 36 1.02 11.55 -5.55
CA LEU A 36 1.56 10.61 -6.52
C LEU A 36 2.93 11.05 -7.06
N ILE A 37 3.08 12.34 -7.39
CA ILE A 37 4.38 12.90 -7.83
C ILE A 37 5.42 12.75 -6.71
N GLY A 38 5.05 13.08 -5.47
CA GLY A 38 5.94 12.92 -4.32
C GLY A 38 6.39 11.47 -4.13
N VAL A 39 5.45 10.51 -4.20
CA VAL A 39 5.72 9.08 -4.06
C VAL A 39 6.67 8.57 -5.13
N ILE A 40 6.48 9.00 -6.39
CA ILE A 40 7.38 8.63 -7.49
C ILE A 40 8.80 9.13 -7.18
N LEU A 41 8.95 10.40 -6.77
CA LEU A 41 10.27 10.96 -6.44
C LEU A 41 10.94 10.21 -5.28
N TYR A 42 10.24 9.96 -4.17
CA TYR A 42 10.80 9.24 -3.04
C TYR A 42 11.19 7.80 -3.39
N SER A 43 10.35 7.11 -4.20
CA SER A 43 10.62 5.75 -4.65
C SER A 43 11.83 5.70 -5.57
N SER A 44 12.00 6.70 -6.45
CA SER A 44 13.17 6.83 -7.31
C SER A 44 14.45 7.11 -6.52
N ILE A 45 14.40 7.94 -5.46
CA ILE A 45 15.57 8.18 -4.59
C ILE A 45 15.97 6.89 -3.86
N PHE A 46 14.99 6.15 -3.35
CA PHE A 46 15.23 4.88 -2.70
C PHE A 46 15.86 3.87 -3.67
N ALA A 47 15.26 3.69 -4.85
CA ALA A 47 15.79 2.81 -5.89
C ALA A 47 17.20 3.22 -6.31
N GLY A 48 17.45 4.51 -6.55
CA GLY A 48 18.77 5.02 -6.93
C GLY A 48 19.86 4.82 -5.87
N THR A 49 19.49 4.75 -4.59
CA THR A 49 20.44 4.44 -3.50
C THR A 49 20.62 2.94 -3.31
N TRP A 50 19.57 2.16 -3.50
CA TRP A 50 19.58 0.72 -3.27
C TRP A 50 20.19 -0.08 -4.43
N ILE A 51 19.99 0.36 -5.68
CA ILE A 51 20.48 -0.29 -6.89
C ILE A 51 22.02 -0.48 -6.90
N PRO A 52 22.82 0.56 -6.58
CA PRO A 52 24.28 0.45 -6.53
C PRO A 52 24.83 -0.54 -5.50
N LEU A 53 24.02 -1.05 -4.56
CA LEU A 53 24.44 -2.02 -3.55
C LEU A 53 24.63 -3.45 -4.11
N GLY A 54 24.47 -3.64 -5.42
CA GLY A 54 24.88 -4.86 -6.13
C GLY A 54 23.81 -5.95 -6.19
N HIS A 55 22.57 -5.60 -6.53
CA HIS A 55 21.54 -6.60 -6.78
C HIS A 55 21.71 -7.23 -8.19
N PRO A 56 21.23 -8.47 -8.39
CA PRO A 56 21.07 -9.05 -9.73
C PRO A 56 19.88 -8.43 -10.49
N GLY A 57 19.92 -8.47 -11.83
CA GLY A 57 18.85 -7.98 -12.71
C GLY A 57 19.06 -6.56 -13.24
N GLU A 58 18.23 -6.17 -14.21
CA GLU A 58 18.33 -4.87 -14.87
C GLU A 58 17.88 -3.72 -13.97
N ALA A 59 18.66 -2.65 -13.90
CA ALA A 59 18.36 -1.50 -13.05
C ALA A 59 17.00 -0.85 -13.35
N GLN A 60 16.59 -0.83 -14.63
CA GLN A 60 15.33 -0.24 -15.08
C GLN A 60 14.11 -0.95 -14.47
N ASP A 61 14.15 -2.28 -14.42
CA ASP A 61 13.09 -3.10 -13.85
C ASP A 61 12.97 -2.89 -12.34
N TRP A 62 14.11 -2.75 -11.63
CA TRP A 62 14.10 -2.42 -10.21
C TRP A 62 13.53 -1.02 -9.93
N PHE A 63 13.80 -0.04 -10.79
CA PHE A 63 13.15 1.26 -10.72
C PHE A 63 11.63 1.15 -10.89
N ALA A 64 11.18 0.43 -11.92
CA ALA A 64 9.76 0.22 -12.20
C ALA A 64 9.05 -0.49 -11.04
N LEU A 65 9.68 -1.51 -10.45
CA LEU A 65 9.19 -2.24 -9.29
C LEU A 65 9.08 -1.34 -8.06
N CYS A 66 10.13 -0.60 -7.71
CA CYS A 66 10.14 0.30 -6.55
C CYS A 66 9.07 1.38 -6.66
N ILE A 67 8.91 1.98 -7.84
CA ILE A 67 7.87 2.99 -8.08
C ILE A 67 6.49 2.37 -7.93
N SER A 68 6.22 1.24 -8.59
CA SER A 68 4.92 0.56 -8.55
C SER A 68 4.53 0.16 -7.13
N LEU A 69 5.49 -0.38 -6.36
CA LEU A 69 5.31 -0.70 -4.96
C LEU A 69 5.02 0.55 -4.12
N GLY A 70 5.75 1.64 -4.36
CA GLY A 70 5.52 2.93 -3.70
C GLY A 70 4.12 3.47 -3.97
N VAL A 71 3.64 3.41 -5.21
CA VAL A 71 2.28 3.84 -5.59
C VAL A 71 1.21 2.99 -4.90
N ALA A 72 1.39 1.68 -4.84
CA ALA A 72 0.44 0.79 -4.17
C ALA A 72 0.39 1.05 -2.65
N ALA A 73 1.54 1.10 -1.99
CA ALA A 73 1.65 1.31 -0.55
C ALA A 73 1.15 2.70 -0.11
N SER A 74 1.43 3.73 -0.91
CA SER A 74 0.92 5.08 -0.64
C SER A 74 -0.60 5.18 -0.77
N GLY A 75 -1.21 4.45 -1.72
CA GLY A 75 -2.67 4.40 -1.87
C GLY A 75 -3.37 3.89 -0.61
N VAL A 76 -2.83 2.84 0.00
CA VAL A 76 -3.31 2.33 1.30
C VAL A 76 -3.17 3.41 2.37
N GLY A 77 -2.03 4.11 2.42
CA GLY A 77 -1.81 5.22 3.35
C GLY A 77 -2.85 6.34 3.19
N SER A 78 -3.20 6.70 1.96
CA SER A 78 -4.24 7.70 1.68
C SER A 78 -5.62 7.27 2.20
N ALA A 79 -6.00 6.00 2.00
CA ALA A 79 -7.26 5.47 2.54
C ALA A 79 -7.29 5.49 4.07
N VAL A 80 -6.20 5.07 4.72
CA VAL A 80 -6.07 5.08 6.19
C VAL A 80 -6.11 6.50 6.76
N SER A 81 -5.57 7.48 6.04
CA SER A 81 -5.51 8.87 6.50
C SER A 81 -6.88 9.55 6.68
N LEU A 82 -7.93 9.01 6.06
CA LEU A 82 -9.31 9.47 6.23
C LEU A 82 -10.06 8.68 7.31
N ALA A 83 -9.68 7.42 7.53
CA ALA A 83 -10.34 6.56 8.51
C ALA A 83 -9.90 6.81 9.96
N ILE A 84 -8.71 7.41 10.16
CA ILE A 84 -8.04 7.50 11.46
C ILE A 84 -7.62 8.95 11.75
N ASP A 85 -7.65 9.32 13.03
CA ASP A 85 -7.18 10.62 13.52
C ASP A 85 -5.75 10.95 13.08
N ARG A 86 -5.50 12.24 12.86
CA ARG A 86 -4.22 12.81 12.38
C ARG A 86 -3.00 12.34 13.16
N ASP A 87 -3.13 12.19 14.46
CA ASP A 87 -2.00 11.85 15.32
C ASP A 87 -1.59 10.37 15.18
N ASN A 88 -2.54 9.48 14.87
CA ASN A 88 -2.31 8.03 14.81
C ASN A 88 -2.30 7.47 13.38
N SER A 89 -2.71 8.26 12.38
CA SER A 89 -2.84 7.82 10.99
C SER A 89 -1.54 7.24 10.43
N LEU A 90 -0.39 7.87 10.73
CA LEU A 90 0.91 7.40 10.27
C LEU A 90 1.29 6.05 10.90
N LEU A 91 1.06 5.89 12.21
CA LEU A 91 1.39 4.65 12.91
C LEU A 91 0.54 3.51 12.36
N VAL A 92 -0.77 3.71 12.24
CA VAL A 92 -1.66 2.65 11.79
C VAL A 92 -1.43 2.32 10.31
N ALA A 93 -1.19 3.31 9.46
CA ALA A 93 -0.85 3.06 8.06
C ALA A 93 0.43 2.21 7.94
N THR A 94 1.43 2.49 8.77
CA THR A 94 2.68 1.73 8.79
C THR A 94 2.46 0.30 9.26
N VAL A 95 1.72 0.10 10.37
CA VAL A 95 1.39 -1.25 10.88
C VAL A 95 0.59 -2.03 9.85
N LEU A 96 -0.40 -1.42 9.21
CA LEU A 96 -1.22 -2.08 8.19
C LEU A 96 -0.37 -2.47 6.97
N SER A 97 0.55 -1.61 6.55
CA SER A 97 1.46 -1.93 5.44
C SER A 97 2.40 -3.09 5.77
N LEU A 98 2.83 -3.21 7.03
CA LEU A 98 3.63 -4.33 7.51
C LEU A 98 2.80 -5.62 7.52
N CYS A 99 1.54 -5.56 7.96
CA CYS A 99 0.62 -6.69 7.85
C CYS A 99 0.44 -7.11 6.40
N PHE A 100 0.25 -6.16 5.47
CA PHE A 100 0.12 -6.47 4.05
C PHE A 100 1.41 -7.11 3.52
N ALA A 101 2.58 -6.59 3.88
CA ALA A 101 3.86 -7.18 3.52
C ALA A 101 4.00 -8.64 4.00
N ALA A 102 3.42 -9.01 5.15
CA ALA A 102 3.39 -10.40 5.62
C ALA A 102 2.52 -11.31 4.73
N PHE A 103 1.49 -10.76 4.07
CA PHE A 103 0.64 -11.47 3.12
C PHE A 103 1.24 -11.54 1.70
N CYS A 104 2.56 -11.65 1.57
CA CYS A 104 3.24 -11.75 0.28
C CYS A 104 3.20 -13.16 -0.35
N GLY A 105 2.75 -14.18 0.39
CA GLY A 105 2.63 -15.55 -0.12
C GLY A 105 3.92 -16.38 -0.06
N VAL A 106 5.00 -15.83 0.52
CA VAL A 106 6.23 -16.58 0.83
C VAL A 106 6.04 -17.44 2.10
N TYR A 107 5.50 -16.84 3.15
CA TYR A 107 5.14 -17.50 4.40
C TYR A 107 3.76 -17.00 4.87
N PRO A 108 2.66 -17.77 4.79
CA PRO A 108 2.49 -19.13 4.27
C PRO A 108 2.64 -19.21 2.73
N ARG A 109 3.01 -20.40 2.23
CA ARG A 109 3.19 -20.63 0.79
C ARG A 109 1.87 -20.44 0.06
N TYR A 110 1.88 -19.67 -1.02
CA TYR A 110 0.68 -19.40 -1.82
C TYR A 110 -0.04 -20.68 -2.29
N LYS A 111 0.74 -21.70 -2.69
CA LYS A 111 0.22 -23.03 -3.07
C LYS A 111 -0.56 -23.73 -1.95
N SER A 112 -0.22 -23.48 -0.69
CA SER A 112 -0.90 -24.10 0.45
C SER A 112 -2.27 -23.49 0.78
N LEU A 113 -2.60 -22.34 0.19
CA LEU A 113 -3.79 -21.57 0.53
C LEU A 113 -5.07 -22.04 -0.19
N ASN A 114 -4.98 -22.92 -1.20
CA ASN A 114 -6.10 -23.50 -1.98
C ASN A 114 -7.30 -22.53 -2.19
N ASN A 115 -8.29 -22.54 -1.28
CA ASN A 115 -9.53 -21.76 -1.41
C ASN A 115 -9.43 -20.31 -0.90
N ALA A 116 -8.38 -19.95 -0.16
CA ALA A 116 -8.17 -18.61 0.40
C ALA A 116 -7.24 -17.73 -0.46
N GLN A 117 -6.81 -18.23 -1.62
CA GLN A 117 -5.87 -17.55 -2.51
C GLN A 117 -6.34 -16.15 -2.95
N TRP A 118 -7.63 -16.01 -3.24
CA TRP A 118 -8.26 -14.74 -3.63
C TRP A 118 -8.06 -13.63 -2.59
N PHE A 119 -7.90 -13.98 -1.32
CA PHE A 119 -7.68 -12.99 -0.26
C PHE A 119 -6.25 -12.42 -0.34
N TRP A 120 -5.27 -13.24 -0.72
CA TRP A 120 -3.90 -12.79 -0.95
C TRP A 120 -3.78 -11.96 -2.23
N ASP A 121 -4.60 -12.24 -3.25
CA ASP A 121 -4.67 -11.45 -4.49
C ASP A 121 -5.04 -9.98 -4.28
N LEU A 122 -5.74 -9.66 -3.19
CA LEU A 122 -6.15 -8.29 -2.85
C LEU A 122 -4.99 -7.42 -2.35
N PHE A 123 -3.88 -8.03 -1.90
CA PHE A 123 -2.74 -7.30 -1.34
C PHE A 123 -1.65 -7.10 -2.40
N TYR A 124 -1.19 -5.86 -2.51
CA TYR A 124 -0.12 -5.50 -3.44
C TYR A 124 1.20 -6.24 -3.15
N SER A 125 1.39 -6.71 -1.92
CA SER A 125 2.60 -7.40 -1.46
C SER A 125 2.83 -8.73 -2.16
N ARG A 126 1.75 -9.45 -2.52
CA ARG A 126 1.82 -10.71 -3.26
C ARG A 126 2.37 -10.48 -4.67
N TRP A 127 1.81 -9.51 -5.39
CA TRP A 127 2.27 -9.11 -6.72
C TRP A 127 3.71 -8.57 -6.70
N ALA A 128 4.04 -7.79 -5.67
CA ALA A 128 5.42 -7.32 -5.47
C ALA A 128 6.40 -8.47 -5.25
N ALA A 129 6.01 -9.51 -4.49
CA ALA A 129 6.86 -10.66 -4.25
C ALA A 129 7.09 -11.51 -5.50
N GLU A 130 6.06 -11.75 -6.32
CA GLU A 130 6.19 -12.46 -7.60
C GLU A 130 7.10 -11.69 -8.58
N ALA A 131 6.93 -10.37 -8.67
CA ALA A 131 7.77 -9.51 -9.51
C ALA A 131 9.23 -9.48 -9.01
N THR A 132 9.43 -9.38 -7.69
CA THR A 132 10.77 -9.42 -7.07
C THR A 132 11.45 -10.76 -7.31
N TYR A 133 10.70 -11.87 -7.17
CA TYR A 133 11.21 -13.21 -7.42
C TYR A 133 11.66 -13.34 -8.87
N THR A 134 10.80 -13.00 -9.83
CA THR A 134 11.09 -13.04 -11.27
C THR A 134 12.36 -12.26 -11.60
N LEU A 135 12.50 -11.05 -11.07
CA LEU A 135 13.64 -10.18 -11.35
C LEU A 135 14.94 -10.68 -10.70
N TYR A 136 14.85 -11.22 -9.48
CA TYR A 136 16.02 -11.76 -8.78
C TYR A 136 16.51 -13.06 -9.41
N THR A 137 15.59 -13.93 -9.85
CA THR A 137 15.92 -15.22 -10.45
C THR A 137 16.27 -15.15 -11.92
N ALA A 138 16.03 -14.01 -12.59
CA ALA A 138 16.36 -13.83 -14.01
C ALA A 138 17.84 -14.17 -14.30
N HIS A 139 18.76 -13.77 -13.43
CA HIS A 139 20.18 -14.08 -13.59
C HIS A 139 20.52 -15.57 -13.38
N LEU A 140 19.73 -16.29 -12.58
CA LEU A 140 19.93 -17.73 -12.34
C LEU A 140 19.45 -18.57 -13.53
N ASP A 141 18.42 -18.09 -14.25
CA ASP A 141 17.94 -18.70 -15.49
C ASP A 141 19.02 -18.62 -16.58
N GLU A 142 19.69 -17.47 -16.70
CA GLU A 142 20.83 -17.28 -17.62
C GLU A 142 22.00 -18.24 -17.32
N GLN A 143 22.14 -18.68 -16.07
CA GLN A 143 23.14 -19.65 -15.63
C GLN A 143 22.67 -21.11 -15.79
N GLY A 144 21.47 -21.35 -16.32
CA GLY A 144 20.91 -22.68 -16.57
C GLY A 144 20.37 -23.38 -15.31
N GLN A 145 20.04 -22.63 -14.26
CA GLN A 145 19.41 -23.18 -13.07
C GLN A 145 17.88 -23.31 -13.26
N ASP A 146 17.29 -24.37 -12.70
CA ASP A 146 15.83 -24.57 -12.74
C ASP A 146 15.12 -23.66 -11.73
N ILE A 147 14.79 -22.46 -12.18
CA ILE A 147 14.04 -21.45 -11.41
C ILE A 147 12.56 -21.81 -11.28
N GLN A 148 12.01 -22.58 -12.23
CA GLN A 148 10.60 -22.92 -12.28
C GLN A 148 10.22 -23.83 -11.10
N ARG A 149 11.12 -24.76 -10.75
CA ARG A 149 10.93 -25.62 -9.57
C ARG A 149 10.75 -24.82 -8.28
N GLY A 150 11.51 -23.74 -8.09
CA GLY A 150 11.38 -22.86 -6.92
C GLY A 150 10.05 -22.11 -6.90
N ALA A 151 9.61 -21.59 -8.04
CA ALA A 151 8.30 -20.95 -8.16
C ALA A 151 7.15 -21.92 -7.94
N ASP A 152 7.23 -23.15 -8.43
CA ASP A 152 6.19 -24.17 -8.29
C ASP A 152 6.04 -24.69 -6.84
N GLU A 153 7.11 -24.60 -6.04
CA GLU A 153 7.07 -24.93 -4.61
C GLU A 153 6.34 -23.86 -3.79
N ILE A 154 6.47 -22.60 -4.17
CA ILE A 154 5.83 -21.45 -3.51
C ILE A 154 4.41 -21.24 -4.07
N GLY A 155 4.22 -21.47 -5.37
CA GLY A 155 3.02 -21.19 -6.14
C GLY A 155 3.06 -19.88 -6.94
N PHE A 156 4.25 -19.35 -7.25
CA PHE A 156 4.42 -18.11 -8.00
C PHE A 156 4.42 -18.36 -9.51
N THR A 157 4.03 -17.34 -10.28
CA THR A 157 4.06 -17.43 -11.75
C THR A 157 5.21 -16.61 -12.31
N ILE A 158 6.21 -17.27 -12.91
CA ILE A 158 7.35 -16.59 -13.52
C ILE A 158 6.96 -16.03 -14.90
N GLY A 159 7.66 -14.97 -15.35
CA GLY A 159 7.55 -14.46 -16.72
C GLY A 159 6.40 -13.47 -16.94
N ARG A 160 5.78 -12.98 -15.85
CA ARG A 160 4.65 -12.05 -15.86
C ARG A 160 4.97 -10.69 -15.22
N PHE A 161 6.24 -10.30 -15.19
CA PHE A 161 6.70 -9.08 -14.53
C PHE A 161 5.85 -7.84 -14.84
N GLY A 162 5.60 -7.54 -16.12
CA GLY A 162 4.78 -6.39 -16.51
C GLY A 162 3.32 -6.45 -16.05
N PHE A 163 2.75 -7.66 -15.95
CA PHE A 163 1.39 -7.86 -15.44
C PHE A 163 1.33 -7.60 -13.94
N ASP A 164 2.32 -8.09 -13.19
CA ASP A 164 2.41 -7.89 -11.74
C ASP A 164 2.57 -6.40 -11.40
N LEU A 165 3.41 -5.68 -12.16
CA LEU A 165 3.54 -4.23 -12.07
C LEU A 165 2.18 -3.55 -12.34
N GLY A 166 1.50 -3.94 -13.41
CA GLY A 166 0.20 -3.39 -13.77
C GLY A 166 -0.84 -3.56 -12.66
N ILE A 167 -0.90 -4.72 -12.02
CA ILE A 167 -1.83 -4.97 -10.91
C ILE A 167 -1.50 -4.09 -9.70
N MET A 168 -0.22 -3.90 -9.37
CA MET A 168 0.16 -3.00 -8.27
C MET A 168 -0.35 -1.57 -8.49
N TRP A 169 -0.27 -1.07 -9.73
CA TRP A 169 -0.85 0.22 -10.10
C TRP A 169 -2.37 0.24 -9.96
N VAL A 170 -3.06 -0.79 -10.46
CA VAL A 170 -4.52 -0.91 -10.35
C VAL A 170 -4.96 -0.92 -8.88
N LEU A 171 -4.29 -1.70 -8.03
CA LEU A 171 -4.57 -1.73 -6.59
C LEU A 171 -4.28 -0.36 -5.94
N GLY A 172 -3.16 0.28 -6.28
CA GLY A 172 -2.82 1.61 -5.79
C GLY A 172 -3.86 2.69 -6.17
N PHE A 173 -4.44 2.62 -7.37
CA PHE A 173 -5.53 3.48 -7.79
C PHE A 173 -6.85 3.11 -7.12
N ALA A 174 -7.16 1.81 -6.97
CA ALA A 174 -8.36 1.35 -6.28
C ALA A 174 -8.42 1.87 -4.83
N TYR A 175 -7.31 1.80 -4.09
CA TYR A 175 -7.23 2.37 -2.73
C TYR A 175 -7.44 3.90 -2.71
N ARG A 176 -6.99 4.61 -3.75
CA ARG A 176 -7.23 6.06 -3.89
C ARG A 176 -8.67 6.40 -4.22
N VAL A 177 -9.33 5.60 -5.05
CA VAL A 177 -10.76 5.76 -5.34
C VAL A 177 -11.57 5.52 -4.07
N ILE A 178 -11.23 4.49 -3.28
CA ILE A 178 -11.85 4.26 -1.96
C ILE A 178 -11.65 5.48 -1.06
N ALA A 179 -10.45 6.07 -1.04
CA ALA A 179 -10.18 7.29 -0.27
C ALA A 179 -11.08 8.46 -0.71
N LEU A 180 -11.23 8.70 -2.03
CA LEU A 180 -12.12 9.75 -2.53
C LEU A 180 -13.58 9.53 -2.14
N ILE A 181 -14.05 8.29 -2.23
CA ILE A 181 -15.41 7.91 -1.84
C ILE A 181 -15.62 8.19 -0.35
N VAL A 182 -14.67 7.78 0.51
CA VAL A 182 -14.72 8.04 1.95
C VAL A 182 -14.73 9.54 2.25
N LEU A 183 -13.92 10.32 1.54
CA LEU A 183 -13.88 11.78 1.69
C LEU A 183 -15.25 12.42 1.36
N GLU A 184 -15.89 12.00 0.26
CA GLU A 184 -17.21 12.51 -0.11
C GLU A 184 -18.28 12.16 0.92
N TYR A 185 -18.27 10.93 1.43
CA TYR A 185 -19.19 10.52 2.50
C TYR A 185 -18.97 11.30 3.79
N GLU A 186 -17.73 11.62 4.15
CA GLU A 186 -17.42 12.37 5.36
C GLU A 186 -17.86 13.84 5.26
N VAL A 187 -17.75 14.45 4.08
CA VAL A 187 -18.15 15.84 3.86
C VAL A 187 -19.67 15.98 3.69
N HIS A 188 -20.30 15.15 2.85
CA HIS A 188 -21.75 15.26 2.57
C HIS A 188 -22.63 14.53 3.58
N GLY A 189 -22.16 13.41 4.13
CA GLY A 189 -22.95 12.59 5.06
C GLY A 189 -22.99 13.11 6.48
N GLY A 190 -22.13 14.09 6.85
CA GLY A 190 -22.00 14.57 8.22
C GLY A 190 -21.53 13.50 9.23
N VAL A 191 -21.13 12.32 8.74
CA VAL A 191 -20.64 11.21 9.54
C VAL A 191 -19.15 11.39 9.76
N ASP A 192 -18.79 11.77 10.98
CA ASP A 192 -17.42 11.93 11.42
C ASP A 192 -16.79 10.54 11.67
N LEU A 193 -16.25 9.91 10.63
CA LEU A 193 -15.61 8.58 10.70
C LEU A 193 -14.41 8.54 11.67
N SER A 194 -13.80 9.69 11.96
CA SER A 194 -12.80 9.83 13.02
C SER A 194 -13.34 9.42 14.41
N LYS A 195 -14.65 9.61 14.67
CA LYS A 195 -15.30 9.14 15.91
C LYS A 195 -15.38 7.62 15.98
N LEU A 196 -15.45 6.94 14.83
CA LEU A 196 -15.42 5.47 14.76
C LEU A 196 -14.02 4.95 15.11
N GLY A 197 -12.97 5.60 14.61
CA GLY A 197 -11.57 5.33 14.97
C GLY A 197 -11.30 5.52 16.47
N ARG A 198 -11.84 6.59 17.07
CA ARG A 198 -11.76 6.82 18.53
C ARG A 198 -12.39 5.70 19.37
N ARG A 199 -13.46 5.05 18.89
CA ARG A 199 -14.02 3.87 19.58
C ARG A 199 -13.06 2.70 19.57
N PHE A 200 -12.43 2.39 18.44
CA PHE A 200 -11.41 1.33 18.37
C PHE A 200 -10.18 1.61 19.24
N GLN A 201 -9.73 2.87 19.30
CA GLN A 201 -8.62 3.27 20.15
C GLN A 201 -8.92 3.17 21.64
N HIS A 202 -10.16 3.46 22.05
CA HIS A 202 -10.62 3.22 23.42
C HIS A 202 -10.53 1.73 23.81
N TYR A 203 -10.86 0.81 22.90
CA TYR A 203 -10.75 -0.63 23.16
C TYR A 203 -9.29 -1.10 23.30
N CYS A 204 -8.38 -0.61 22.46
CA CYS A 204 -6.95 -0.94 22.56
C CYS A 204 -6.31 -0.37 23.84
N CYS A 205 -6.72 0.83 24.28
CA CYS A 205 -6.23 1.42 25.51
C CYS A 205 -6.77 0.70 26.76
N PHE A 206 -8.01 0.18 26.70
CA PHE A 206 -8.59 -0.64 27.77
C PHE A 206 -7.89 -2.01 27.91
N ALA A 207 -7.51 -2.63 26.79
CA ALA A 207 -6.78 -3.89 26.78
C ALA A 207 -5.37 -3.79 27.41
N SER A 208 -4.73 -2.62 27.33
CA SER A 208 -3.45 -2.34 28.00
C SER A 208 -3.59 -2.26 29.53
N LYS A 209 -4.59 -1.51 30.03
CA LYS A 209 -4.81 -1.36 31.48
C LYS A 209 -5.21 -2.65 32.20
N SER A 210 -5.83 -3.60 31.51
CA SER A 210 -6.20 -4.89 32.09
C SER A 210 -4.99 -5.80 32.39
N LYS A 211 -3.80 -5.52 31.86
CA LYS A 211 -2.58 -6.31 32.11
C LYS A 211 -1.75 -5.81 33.29
N GLU A 212 -2.00 -4.61 33.80
CA GLU A 212 -1.29 -4.06 34.96
C GLU A 212 -1.97 -4.35 36.31
N THR A 213 -3.10 -5.08 36.30
CA THR A 213 -3.89 -5.40 37.52
C THR A 213 -3.84 -6.87 37.93
N LYS A 214 -2.80 -7.62 37.51
CA LYS A 214 -2.46 -8.95 38.02
C LYS A 214 -0.98 -9.02 38.31
#